data_AF-A0A094CA67-F1
#
_entry.id   AF-A0A094CA67-F1
#
_cell.length_a   1.000
_cell.length_b   1.000
_cell.length_c   1.000
_cell.angle_alpha   90.00
_cell.angle_beta   90.00
_cell.angle_gamma   90.00
#
_symmetry.space_group_name_H-M   'P 1'
#
loop_
_entity.id
_entity.type
_entity.pdbx_description
1 polymer ?
#
loop_
_entity_poly.entity_id
_entity_poly.type
_entity_poly.pdbx_seq_one_letter_code
_entity_poly.pdbx_strand_id
1 'polypeptide(L)'
;DARVLSGAELANDELTLEKCAAFCNEGGFKVFGTEYGRECWCGAALGVTTEVGAEQCDQPCGGDASEACGQGDRLSIYEKA
;
A
#
# COMPACT_ATOMS: atom_id res chain seq x y z
N ASP A 1 -18.18 4.06 -1.58
CA ASP A 1 -16.76 3.69 -1.53
C ASP A 1 -16.09 4.18 -0.28
N ALA A 2 -15.74 3.26 0.61
CA ALA A 2 -14.84 3.55 1.71
C ALA A 2 -13.58 2.70 1.47
N ARG A 3 -12.45 3.35 1.16
CA ARG A 3 -11.17 2.65 1.04
C ARG A 3 -10.79 2.03 2.38
N VAL A 4 -10.07 0.90 2.33
CA VAL A 4 -9.59 0.19 3.53
C VAL A 4 -8.62 1.07 4.33
N LEU A 5 -7.81 1.87 3.63
CA LEU A 5 -6.92 2.89 4.19
C LEU A 5 -7.36 4.26 3.67
N SER A 6 -7.78 5.15 4.56
CA SER A 6 -8.44 6.41 4.24
C SER A 6 -7.76 7.65 4.84
N GLY A 7 -6.49 7.52 5.24
CA GLY A 7 -5.72 8.59 5.88
C GLY A 7 -5.07 9.56 4.88
N ALA A 8 -4.06 9.08 4.15
CA ALA A 8 -3.34 9.84 3.13
C ALA A 8 -3.00 8.93 1.95
N GLU A 9 -2.73 9.51 0.79
CA GLU A 9 -2.42 8.78 -0.44
C GLU A 9 -1.27 9.44 -1.21
N LEU A 10 -0.52 8.63 -1.95
CA LEU A 10 0.54 9.05 -2.86
C LEU A 10 0.51 8.17 -4.10
N ALA A 11 0.63 8.77 -5.28
CA ALA A 11 0.77 8.05 -6.54
C ALA A 11 2.12 8.39 -7.18
N ASN A 12 2.96 7.39 -7.41
CA ASN A 12 4.34 7.56 -7.89
C ASN A 12 4.74 6.41 -8.82
N ASP A 13 5.15 6.72 -10.05
CA ASP A 13 5.60 5.71 -11.02
C ASP A 13 6.90 5.01 -10.61
N GLU A 14 7.66 5.60 -9.68
CA GLU A 14 8.87 5.03 -9.09
C GLU A 14 8.61 4.55 -7.65
N LEU A 15 7.39 4.14 -7.30
CA LEU A 15 7.05 3.66 -5.95
C LEU A 15 7.91 2.45 -5.55
N THR A 16 8.35 2.42 -4.30
CA THR A 16 8.88 1.22 -3.60
C THR A 16 8.13 1.09 -2.27
N LEU A 17 8.23 -0.08 -1.63
CA LEU A 17 7.64 -0.29 -0.31
C LEU A 17 8.22 0.69 0.72
N GLU A 18 9.53 0.99 0.67
CA GLU A 18 10.16 1.95 1.58
C GLU A 18 9.67 3.37 1.35
N LYS A 19 9.45 3.78 0.08
CA LYS A 19 8.89 5.11 -0.22
C LYS A 19 7.49 5.23 0.37
N CYS A 20 6.66 4.21 0.21
CA CYS A 20 5.31 4.23 0.79
C CYS A 20 5.34 4.24 2.31
N ALA A 21 6.17 3.38 2.92
CA ALA A 21 6.35 3.32 4.36
C ALA A 21 6.84 4.67 4.92
N ALA A 22 7.85 5.29 4.30
CA ALA A 22 8.37 6.59 4.70
C ALA A 22 7.27 7.67 4.65
N PHE A 23 6.56 7.78 3.53
CA PHE A 23 5.45 8.73 3.37
C PHE A 23 4.38 8.58 4.46
N CYS A 24 3.91 7.36 4.71
CA CYS A 24 2.91 7.11 5.74
C CYS A 24 3.45 7.35 7.16
N ASN A 25 4.73 7.04 7.41
CA ASN A 25 5.38 7.32 8.69
C ASN A 25 5.50 8.83 8.95
N GLU A 26 5.86 9.63 7.95
CA GLU A 26 5.91 11.09 8.05
C GLU A 26 4.53 11.69 8.31
N GLY A 27 3.48 11.08 7.73
CA GLY A 27 2.08 11.41 8.00
C GLY A 27 1.56 10.96 9.37
N GLY A 28 2.35 10.23 10.17
CA GLY A 28 1.95 9.74 11.49
C GLY A 28 1.01 8.52 11.46
N PHE A 29 0.90 7.84 10.31
CA PHE A 29 0.07 6.65 10.15
C PHE A 29 0.82 5.38 10.58
N LYS A 30 0.07 4.38 11.05
CA LYS A 30 0.63 3.10 11.55
C LYS A 30 0.60 1.99 10.51
N VAL A 31 -0.31 2.13 9.54
CA VAL A 31 -0.55 1.16 8.48
C VAL A 31 -0.33 1.85 7.16
N PHE A 32 0.36 1.17 6.26
CA PHE A 32 0.43 1.55 4.86
C PHE A 32 0.02 0.38 3.98
N GLY A 33 -0.38 0.69 2.77
CA GLY A 33 -0.65 -0.31 1.76
C GLY A 33 -0.34 0.22 0.37
N THR A 34 -0.09 -0.70 -0.55
CA THR A 34 0.25 -0.38 -1.92
C THR A 34 -0.73 -1.02 -2.88
N GLU A 35 -1.08 -0.30 -3.94
CA GLU A 35 -2.03 -0.74 -4.96
C GLU A 35 -1.48 -0.41 -6.35
N TYR A 36 -1.82 -1.26 -7.32
CA TYR A 36 -1.53 -1.04 -8.73
C TYR A 36 -0.05 -0.74 -9.07
N GLY A 37 0.91 -1.18 -8.26
CA GLY A 37 2.34 -0.99 -8.54
C GLY A 37 2.86 0.43 -8.31
N ARG A 38 1.99 1.42 -8.11
CA ARG A 38 2.35 2.85 -8.08
C ARG A 38 1.61 3.66 -7.03
N GLU A 39 0.58 3.10 -6.42
CA GLU A 39 -0.25 3.80 -5.44
C GLU A 39 0.13 3.37 -4.04
N CYS A 40 0.15 4.34 -3.14
CA CYS A 40 0.43 4.19 -1.73
C CYS A 40 -0.71 4.79 -0.93
N TRP A 41 -1.10 4.08 0.12
CA TRP A 41 -2.27 4.36 0.93
C TRP A 41 -1.87 4.28 2.40
N CYS A 42 -2.28 5.25 3.21
CA CYS A 42 -1.96 5.32 4.62
C CYS A 42 -3.23 5.24 5.47
N GLY A 43 -3.14 4.65 6.65
CA GLY A 43 -4.25 4.62 7.60
C GLY A 43 -3.79 4.46 9.05
N ALA A 44 -4.63 4.92 9.96
CA ALA A 44 -4.41 4.70 11.39
C ALA A 44 -4.76 3.26 11.81
N ALA A 45 -5.66 2.62 11.06
CA ALA A 45 -6.12 1.24 11.21
C ALA A 45 -6.73 0.77 9.88
N LEU A 46 -6.98 -0.54 9.76
CA LEU A 46 -7.71 -1.13 8.65
C LEU A 46 -9.21 -0.87 8.75
N GLY A 47 -9.83 -0.49 7.64
CA GLY A 47 -11.26 -0.57 7.44
C GLY A 47 -11.74 -2.02 7.24
N VAL A 48 -13.03 -2.18 6.93
CA VAL A 48 -13.59 -3.50 6.61
C VAL A 48 -12.93 -4.04 5.34
N THR A 49 -12.31 -5.20 5.44
CA THR A 49 -11.61 -5.86 4.34
C THR A 49 -11.68 -7.38 4.49
N THR A 50 -11.37 -8.10 3.41
CA THR A 50 -11.23 -9.56 3.39
C THR A 50 -9.81 -9.88 2.94
N GLU A 51 -9.12 -10.71 3.70
CA GLU A 51 -7.78 -11.17 3.33
C GLU A 51 -7.86 -12.12 2.13
N VAL A 52 -6.91 -11.97 1.21
CA VAL A 52 -6.75 -12.82 0.04
C VAL A 52 -5.33 -13.37 0.01
N GLY A 53 -5.08 -14.39 -0.80
CA GLY A 53 -3.74 -14.94 -0.99
C GLY A 53 -2.78 -13.90 -1.58
N ALA A 54 -1.52 -13.95 -1.16
CA ALA A 54 -0.49 -13.01 -1.59
C ALA A 54 -0.26 -13.01 -3.12
N GLU A 55 -0.58 -14.12 -3.79
CA GLU A 55 -0.54 -14.24 -5.25
C GLU A 55 -1.53 -13.31 -5.98
N GLN A 56 -2.50 -12.73 -5.27
CA GLN A 56 -3.42 -11.73 -5.82
C GLN A 56 -2.92 -10.30 -5.63
N CYS A 57 -1.75 -10.11 -5.00
CA CYS A 57 -1.13 -8.83 -4.70
C CYS A 57 0.29 -8.75 -5.29
N ASP A 58 0.50 -9.36 -6.46
CA ASP A 58 1.80 -9.65 -7.06
C ASP A 58 2.27 -8.63 -8.11
N GLN A 59 1.56 -7.51 -8.29
CA GLN A 59 1.99 -6.47 -9.22
C GLN A 59 3.32 -5.86 -8.76
N PRO A 60 4.36 -5.85 -9.62
CA PRO A 60 5.64 -5.27 -9.25
C PRO A 60 5.52 -3.78 -8.93
N CYS A 61 6.30 -3.30 -7.96
CA CYS A 61 6.43 -1.87 -7.71
C CYS A 61 7.12 -1.17 -8.90
N GLY A 62 6.68 0.03 -9.25
CA GLY A 62 7.22 0.78 -10.39
C GLY A 62 8.68 1.22 -10.21
N GLY A 63 9.10 1.43 -8.96
CA GLY A 63 10.48 1.77 -8.59
C GLY A 63 11.37 0.58 -8.24
N ASP A 64 10.80 -0.58 -7.94
CA ASP A 64 11.53 -1.82 -7.66
C ASP A 64 10.71 -3.05 -8.06
N ALA A 65 11.09 -3.69 -9.17
CA ALA A 65 10.36 -4.85 -9.69
C ALA A 65 10.56 -6.14 -8.88
N SER A 66 11.42 -6.14 -7.85
CA SER A 66 11.59 -7.25 -6.92
C SER A 66 10.57 -7.24 -5.78
N GLU A 67 9.86 -6.12 -5.61
CA GLU A 67 8.84 -5.91 -4.59
C GLU A 67 7.43 -6.03 -5.15
N ALA A 68 6.48 -6.45 -4.29
CA ALA A 68 5.08 -6.61 -4.64
C ALA A 68 4.22 -5.45 -4.08
N CYS A 69 3.67 -4.65 -4.99
CA CYS A 69 2.90 -3.44 -4.72
C CYS A 69 1.39 -3.58 -5.02
N GLY A 70 0.79 -4.67 -4.56
CA GLY A 70 -0.65 -4.92 -4.67
C GLY A 70 -1.07 -5.42 -6.06
N GLN A 71 -2.29 -5.12 -6.45
CA GLN A 71 -2.86 -5.32 -7.79
C GLN A 71 -4.11 -4.43 -7.91
N GLY A 72 -4.76 -4.33 -9.07
CA GLY A 72 -6.04 -3.63 -9.19
C GLY A 72 -7.09 -4.17 -8.22
N ASP A 73 -7.67 -3.29 -7.40
CA ASP A 73 -8.60 -3.61 -6.31
C ASP A 73 -8.03 -4.57 -5.25
N ARG A 74 -6.70 -4.61 -5.09
CA ARG A 74 -6.00 -5.47 -4.13
C ARG A 74 -4.83 -4.71 -3.50
N LEU A 75 -4.96 -4.43 -2.20
CA LEU A 75 -3.90 -3.79 -1.43
C LEU A 75 -2.95 -4.84 -0.84
N SER A 76 -1.65 -4.69 -1.08
CA SER A 76 -0.65 -5.26 -0.17
C SER A 76 -0.60 -4.36 1.07
N ILE A 77 -0.82 -4.93 2.25
CA ILE A 77 -0.95 -4.18 3.52
C ILE A 77 0.25 -4.49 4.41
N TYR A 78 0.76 -3.45 5.07
CA TYR A 78 1.93 -3.51 5.93
C TYR A 78 1.70 -2.64 7.18
N GLU A 79 2.11 -3.14 8.34
CA GLU A 79 2.04 -2.40 9.61
C GLU A 79 3.45 -2.07 10.10
N LYS A 80 3.58 -0.88 10.71
CA LYS A 80 4.80 -0.51 11.44
C LYS A 80 4.96 -1.42 12.66
N ALA A 81 6.13 -2.05 12.80
CA ALA A 81 6.53 -2.73 14.03
C ALA A 81 6.67 -1.74 15.20
#